data_AF-A0A822E8M0-F1
#
_entry.id   AF-A0A822E8M0-F1
#
_cell.length_a   1.000
_cell.length_b   1.000
_cell.length_c   1.000
_cell.angle_alpha   90.00
_cell.angle_beta   90.00
_cell.angle_gamma   90.00
#
_symmetry.space_group_name_H-M   'P 1'
#
loop_
_entity.id
_entity.type
_entity.pdbx_description
1 polymer ?
#
loop_
_entity_poly.entity_id
_entity_poly.type
_entity_poly.pdbx_seq_one_letter_code
_entity_poly.pdbx_strand_id
1 'polypeptide(L)'
;MTDVQIHWFSIVNSVIVVFFLAGILSMIIVKTLRRDIARYNQEDSDDVTEETGWKLVHGDVFRPPRGKNFLAALIGSGIQIFLMSLIVI
;
A
#
# COMPACT_ATOMS: atom_id res chain seq x y z
N MET A 1 41.36 -35.77 3.03
CA MET A 1 41.22 -35.02 4.31
C MET A 1 41.25 -33.51 4.10
N THR A 2 41.98 -33.02 3.10
CA THR A 2 42.07 -31.59 2.74
C THR A 2 40.80 -31.00 2.13
N ASP A 3 40.04 -31.76 1.33
CA ASP A 3 38.83 -31.26 0.65
C ASP A 3 37.71 -30.83 1.61
N VAL A 4 37.51 -31.60 2.69
CA VAL A 4 36.49 -31.30 3.71
C VAL A 4 36.85 -30.03 4.49
N GLN A 5 38.14 -29.82 4.78
CA GLN A 5 38.62 -28.60 5.45
C GLN A 5 38.44 -27.37 4.57
N ILE A 6 38.72 -27.48 3.27
CA ILE A 6 38.55 -26.37 2.31
C ILE A 6 37.07 -26.02 2.16
N HIS A 7 36.18 -27.02 2.07
CA HIS A 7 34.75 -26.80 1.90
C HIS A 7 34.12 -26.13 3.12
N TRP A 8 34.40 -26.62 4.33
CA TRP A 8 33.89 -26.01 5.56
C TRP A 8 34.43 -24.60 5.78
N PHE A 9 35.69 -24.33 5.44
CA PHE A 9 36.28 -22.98 5.50
C PHE A 9 35.55 -22.00 4.56
N SER A 10 35.24 -22.43 3.33
CA SER A 10 34.46 -21.62 2.38
C SER A 10 33.05 -21.31 2.89
N ILE A 11 32.37 -22.30 3.50
CA ILE A 11 31.04 -22.11 4.10
C ILE A 11 31.11 -21.06 5.21
N VAL A 12 32.03 -21.20 6.17
CA VAL A 12 32.18 -20.24 7.28
C VAL A 12 32.49 -18.85 6.78
N ASN A 13 33.40 -18.71 5.81
CA ASN A 13 33.74 -17.44 5.21
C ASN A 13 32.52 -16.76 4.56
N SER A 14 31.73 -17.51 3.79
CA SER A 14 30.52 -16.97 3.14
C SER A 14 29.47 -16.50 4.16
N VAL A 15 29.28 -17.26 5.25
CA VAL A 15 28.35 -16.91 6.33
C VAL A 15 28.78 -15.60 6.99
N ILE A 16 30.07 -15.44 7.29
CA ILE A 16 30.61 -14.21 7.88
C ILE A 16 30.31 -13.00 6.99
N VAL A 17 30.59 -13.11 5.68
CA VAL A 17 30.33 -12.02 4.72
C VAL A 17 28.84 -11.65 4.69
N VAL A 18 27.95 -12.64 4.68
CA VAL A 18 26.49 -12.40 4.69
C VAL A 18 26.06 -11.65 5.95
N PHE A 19 26.56 -12.02 7.13
CA PHE A 19 26.26 -11.32 8.38
C PHE A 19 26.75 -9.87 8.36
N PHE A 20 27.95 -9.60 7.83
CA PHE A 20 28.47 -8.24 7.69
C PHE A 20 27.61 -7.40 6.74
N LEU A 21 27.25 -7.95 5.58
CA LEU A 21 26.38 -7.26 4.62
C LEU A 21 24.99 -6.98 5.21
N ALA A 22 24.40 -7.95 5.90
CA ALA A 22 23.12 -7.78 6.59
C ALA A 22 23.20 -6.70 7.68
N GLY A 23 24.29 -6.66 8.45
CA GLY A 23 24.52 -5.64 9.47
C GLY A 23 24.61 -4.22 8.89
N ILE A 24 25.38 -4.05 7.81
CA ILE A 24 25.51 -2.75 7.13
C ILE A 24 24.16 -2.32 6.55
N LEU A 25 23.45 -3.22 5.87
CA LEU A 25 22.13 -2.94 5.31
C LEU A 25 21.13 -2.56 6.41
N SER A 26 21.12 -3.30 7.52
CA SER A 26 20.28 -3.01 8.68
C SER A 26 20.59 -1.62 9.26
N MET A 27 21.87 -1.24 9.37
CA MET A 27 22.26 0.10 9.82
C MET A 27 21.72 1.19 8.90
N ILE A 28 21.80 1.01 7.58
CA ILE A 28 21.26 1.95 6.60
C ILE A 28 19.74 2.07 6.74
N ILE A 29 19.02 0.94 6.81
CA ILE A 29 17.56 0.92 6.95
C ILE A 29 17.12 1.65 8.22
N VAL A 30 17.73 1.34 9.37
CA VAL A 30 17.38 1.98 10.65
C VAL A 30 17.67 3.47 10.61
N LYS A 31 18.78 3.90 9.97
CA LYS A 31 19.12 5.31 9.82
C LYS A 31 18.09 6.05 8.96
N THR A 32 17.68 5.45 7.83
CA THR A 32 16.67 6.03 6.93
C THR A 32 15.29 6.08 7.61
N LEU A 33 14.82 4.98 8.20
CA LEU A 33 13.53 4.92 8.89
C LEU A 33 13.45 5.90 10.06
N ARG A 34 14.50 5.99 10.89
CA ARG A 34 14.51 6.95 12.00
C ARG A 34 14.41 8.39 11.50
N ARG A 35 15.08 8.72 10.39
CA ARG A 35 15.01 10.05 9.78
C ARG A 35 13.63 10.34 9.20
N ASP A 36 13.04 9.36 8.50
CA ASP A 36 11.73 9.51 7.89
C ASP A 36 10.64 9.63 8.96
N ILE A 37 10.66 8.79 10.00
CA ILE A 37 9.72 8.89 11.13
C ILE A 37 9.86 10.24 11.85
N ALA A 38 11.09 10.68 12.11
CA ALA A 38 11.32 11.97 12.76
C ALA A 38 10.76 13.13 11.92
N ARG A 39 10.87 13.06 10.60
CA ARG A 39 10.30 14.04 9.67
C ARG A 39 8.76 13.98 9.65
N TYR A 40 8.17 12.80 9.50
CA TYR A 40 6.72 12.63 9.55
C TYR A 40 6.12 13.16 10.86
N ASN A 41 6.76 12.86 11.99
CA ASN A 41 6.29 13.28 13.30
C ASN A 41 6.50 14.79 13.57
N GLN A 42 7.43 15.43 12.85
CA GLN A 42 7.57 16.90 12.85
C GLN A 42 6.49 17.55 11.99
N GLU A 43 6.23 17.01 10.80
CA GLU A 43 5.14 17.45 9.91
C GLU A 43 3.78 17.30 10.62
N ASP A 44 3.48 16.18 11.28
CA ASP A 44 2.26 15.97 12.08
C ASP A 44 2.12 16.95 13.27
N SER A 45 3.22 17.42 13.86
CA SER A 45 3.17 18.40 14.95
C SER A 45 2.88 19.82 14.47
N ASP A 46 3.21 20.12 13.21
CA ASP A 46 2.87 21.37 12.54
C ASP A 46 1.48 21.28 11.81
N ASP A 47 0.99 20.05 11.54
CA ASP A 47 -0.30 19.70 10.91
C ASP A 47 -1.43 19.34 11.89
N VAL A 48 -1.61 20.15 12.94
CA VAL A 48 -3.00 20.46 13.40
C VAL A 48 -3.76 21.24 12.28
N THR A 49 -3.08 21.55 11.19
CA THR A 49 -3.57 22.19 9.98
C THR A 49 -4.06 21.14 8.97
N GLU A 50 -5.38 20.99 8.85
CA GLU A 50 -6.12 20.39 7.72
C GLU A 50 -5.79 18.93 7.34
N GLU A 51 -6.62 17.99 7.83
CA GLU A 51 -6.80 16.66 7.25
C GLU A 51 -6.89 16.76 5.71
N THR A 52 -5.85 16.41 4.94
CA THR A 52 -5.87 16.47 3.48
C THR A 52 -5.67 15.09 2.85
N GLY A 53 -6.27 14.87 1.67
CA GLY A 53 -6.09 13.67 0.85
C GLY A 53 -7.20 12.62 0.94
N TRP A 54 -6.86 11.34 0.71
CA TRP A 54 -7.80 10.21 0.61
C TRP A 54 -8.59 9.95 1.91
N LYS A 55 -8.09 10.42 3.05
CA LYS A 55 -8.73 10.29 4.36
C LYS A 55 -10.03 11.11 4.46
N LEU A 56 -10.12 12.24 3.77
CA LEU A 56 -11.36 13.03 3.62
C LEU A 56 -12.39 12.33 2.72
N VAL A 57 -11.93 11.49 1.78
CA VAL A 57 -12.77 10.86 0.75
C VAL A 57 -13.63 9.73 1.33
N HIS A 58 -13.30 9.21 2.52
CA HIS A 58 -14.08 8.16 3.17
C HIS A 58 -15.55 8.56 3.42
N GLY A 59 -15.85 9.85 3.60
CA GLY A 59 -17.21 10.37 3.74
C GLY A 59 -17.92 10.67 2.42
N ASP A 60 -17.16 10.90 1.33
CA ASP A 60 -17.72 11.27 0.03
C ASP A 60 -18.14 10.05 -0.80
N VAL A 61 -17.53 8.88 -0.58
CA VAL A 61 -17.93 7.61 -1.24
C VAL A 61 -19.38 7.23 -0.94
N PHE A 62 -19.89 7.59 0.24
CA PHE A 62 -21.27 7.31 0.65
C PHE A 62 -22.25 8.45 0.38
N ARG A 63 -21.80 9.56 -0.22
CA ARG A 63 -22.65 10.71 -0.49
C ARG A 63 -23.57 10.41 -1.67
N PRO A 64 -24.91 10.58 -1.53
CA PRO A 64 -25.82 10.35 -2.65
C PRO A 64 -25.54 11.34 -3.79
N PRO A 65 -25.53 10.90 -5.06
CA PRO A 65 -25.22 11.75 -6.20
C PRO A 65 -26.26 12.87 -6.38
N ARG A 66 -25.80 14.03 -6.87
CA ARG A 66 -26.67 15.13 -7.28
C ARG A 66 -27.57 14.65 -8.41
N GLY A 67 -28.87 14.47 -8.14
CA GLY A 67 -29.84 13.95 -9.10
C GLY A 67 -30.22 12.47 -8.94
N LYS A 68 -30.13 11.91 -7.73
CA LYS A 68 -30.55 10.53 -7.38
C LYS A 68 -31.85 10.04 -8.03
N ASN A 69 -32.87 10.89 -8.15
CA ASN A 69 -34.16 10.51 -8.72
C ASN A 69 -34.09 10.26 -10.23
N PHE A 70 -33.32 11.06 -10.98
CA PHE A 70 -33.16 10.89 -12.42
C PHE A 70 -32.32 9.64 -12.73
N LEU A 71 -31.25 9.42 -11.95
CA LEU A 71 -30.41 8.23 -12.07
C LEU A 71 -31.21 6.95 -11.79
N ALA A 72 -32.02 6.95 -10.71
CA ALA A 72 -32.88 5.83 -10.36
C ALA A 72 -33.92 5.54 -11.45
N ALA A 73 -34.54 6.58 -12.02
CA ALA A 73 -35.51 6.44 -13.10
C ALA A 73 -34.88 5.87 -14.38
N LEU A 74 -33.69 6.35 -14.76
CA LEU A 74 -32.96 5.89 -15.93
C LEU A 74 -32.52 4.43 -15.80
N ILE A 75 -31.95 4.05 -14.65
CA ILE A 75 -31.52 2.67 -14.37
C ILE A 75 -32.71 1.73 -14.29
N GLY A 76 -33.77 2.10 -13.55
CA GLY A 76 -34.96 1.26 -13.42
C GLY A 76 -35.64 0.99 -14.75
N SER A 77 -35.89 2.06 -15.53
CA SER A 77 -36.51 1.93 -16.86
C SER A 77 -35.60 1.19 -17.84
N GLY A 78 -34.29 1.46 -17.79
CA GLY A 78 -33.29 0.80 -18.62
C GLY A 78 -33.22 -0.71 -18.38
N ILE A 79 -33.19 -1.14 -17.11
CA ILE A 79 -33.19 -2.55 -16.72
C ILE A 79 -34.49 -3.23 -17.18
N GLN A 80 -35.64 -2.57 -17.01
CA GLN A 80 -36.93 -3.11 -17.45
C GLN A 80 -36.96 -3.36 -18.96
N ILE A 81 -36.51 -2.39 -19.77
CA ILE A 81 -36.45 -2.52 -21.23
C ILE A 81 -35.43 -3.60 -21.64
N PHE A 82 -34.26 -3.62 -21.00
CA PHE A 82 -33.21 -4.61 -21.27
C PHE A 82 -33.69 -6.04 -21.01
N LEU A 83 -34.36 -6.29 -19.88
CA LEU A 83 -34.91 -7.60 -19.54
C LEU A 83 -36.02 -8.01 -20.49
N MET A 84 -36.93 -7.10 -20.86
CA MET A 84 -37.97 -7.38 -21.85
C MET A 84 -37.36 -7.73 -23.22
N SER A 85 -36.34 -6.99 -23.65
CA SER A 85 -35.61 -7.29 -24.89
C SER A 85 -34.95 -8.67 -24.86
N LEU A 86 -34.31 -9.05 -23.74
CA LEU A 86 -33.64 -10.35 -23.59
C LEU A 86 -34.59 -11.54 -23.53
N ILE A 87 -35.81 -11.35 -23.00
CA ILE A 87 -36.80 -12.42 -22.88
C ILE A 87 -37.56 -12.61 -24.20
N VAL A 88 -37.77 -11.53 -24.95
CA VAL A 88 -38.56 -11.52 -26.18
C VAL A 88 -37.75 -11.93 -27.41
N ILE A 89 -36.46 -11.56 -27.48
CA ILE A 89 -35.52 -11.97 -28.54
C ILE A 89 -34.99 -13.37 -28.24
#